data_AF-A0AA50Q4W8-F1
#
_entry.id   AF-A0AA50Q4W8-F1
#
_cell.length_a   1.000
_cell.length_b   1.000
_cell.length_c   1.000
_cell.angle_alpha   90.00
_cell.angle_beta   90.00
_cell.angle_gamma   90.00
#
_symmetry.space_group_name_H-M   'P 1'
#
loop_
_entity.id
_entity.type
_entity.pdbx_description
1 polymer ?
#
loop_
_entity_poly.entity_id
_entity_poly.type
_entity_poly.pdbx_seq_one_letter_code
_entity_poly.pdbx_strand_id
1 'polypeptide(L)'
;MPFYHQYGSKSLKAVEHLVLFIIAIATVVAIGQEIVHIISVRMVALADLLLLFIFLEVLAMVANYYESGKLPVRMPLYIAIVALARYLILDMKSMEDWRIAAISLSTLILAATVIVIRWGQLKMPYPKNQEYDN
;
A
#
# COMPACT_ATOMS: atom_id res chain seq x y z
N MET A 1 -36.34 3.84 24.24
CA MET A 1 -34.99 3.67 24.83
C MET A 1 -33.92 3.81 23.74
N PRO A 2 -33.35 5.02 23.48
CA PRO A 2 -32.43 5.27 22.37
C PRO A 2 -30.98 5.55 22.82
N PHE A 3 -30.33 4.65 23.57
CA PHE A 3 -28.99 4.91 24.16
C PHE A 3 -27.84 4.00 23.69
N TYR A 4 -28.08 3.03 22.79
CA TYR A 4 -27.06 2.01 22.44
C TYR A 4 -26.20 2.27 21.19
N HIS A 5 -26.50 3.27 20.34
CA HIS A 5 -25.80 3.43 19.05
C HIS A 5 -24.54 4.31 19.07
N GLN A 6 -24.22 5.02 20.17
CA GLN A 6 -23.13 6.01 20.17
C GLN A 6 -21.81 5.55 20.82
N TYR A 7 -21.83 4.46 21.62
CA TYR A 7 -20.63 3.95 22.27
C TYR A 7 -19.77 3.03 21.38
N GLY A 8 -20.39 2.28 20.46
CA GLY A 8 -19.68 1.36 19.59
C GLY A 8 -18.67 2.05 18.64
N SER A 9 -19.00 3.24 18.14
CA SER A 9 -18.16 3.95 17.16
C SER A 9 -16.94 4.63 17.79
N LYS A 10 -17.03 5.10 19.05
CA LYS A 10 -15.88 5.72 19.74
C LYS A 10 -14.82 4.69 20.14
N SER A 11 -15.26 3.54 20.65
CA SER A 11 -14.34 2.44 21.00
C SER A 11 -13.65 1.88 19.76
N LEU A 12 -14.37 1.74 18.64
CA LEU A 12 -13.78 1.26 17.39
C LEU A 12 -12.71 2.22 16.85
N LYS A 13 -13.00 3.53 16.83
CA LYS A 13 -12.03 4.54 16.40
C LYS A 13 -10.77 4.58 17.27
N ALA A 14 -10.91 4.39 18.57
CA ALA A 14 -9.77 4.32 19.48
C ALA A 14 -8.87 3.11 19.19
N VAL A 15 -9.48 1.95 18.91
CA VAL A 15 -8.75 0.74 18.50
C VAL A 15 -8.08 0.93 17.13
N GLU A 16 -8.76 1.55 16.16
CA GLU A 16 -8.18 1.88 14.85
C GLU A 16 -6.92 2.75 14.98
N HIS A 17 -6.98 3.81 15.78
CA HIS A 17 -5.83 4.69 16.01
C HIS A 17 -4.66 3.96 16.68
N LEU A 18 -4.96 3.09 17.66
CA LEU A 18 -3.95 2.25 18.31
C LEU A 18 -3.26 1.33 17.30
N VAL A 19 -4.04 0.66 16.45
CA VAL A 19 -3.51 -0.26 15.43
C VAL A 19 -2.64 0.47 14.42
N LEU A 20 -3.09 1.63 13.92
CA LEU A 20 -2.31 2.45 12.98
C LEU A 20 -0.98 2.91 13.58
N PHE A 21 -0.99 3.29 14.86
CA PHE A 21 0.21 3.69 15.57
C PHE A 21 1.21 2.52 15.69
N ILE A 22 0.72 1.32 16.01
CA ILE A 22 1.54 0.10 16.04
C ILE A 22 2.12 -0.20 14.66
N ILE A 23 1.32 -0.12 13.60
CA ILE A 23 1.78 -0.35 12.22
C ILE A 23 2.89 0.66 11.87
N ALA A 24 2.69 1.96 12.14
CA ALA A 24 3.68 2.98 11.86
C ALA A 24 5.03 2.69 12.54
N ILE A 25 5.01 2.36 13.84
CA ILE A 25 6.22 2.02 14.59
C ILE A 25 6.88 0.77 14.01
N ALA A 26 6.09 -0.28 13.77
CA ALA A 26 6.60 -1.54 13.22
C ALA A 26 7.28 -1.31 11.86
N THR A 27 6.69 -0.48 10.99
CA THR A 27 7.27 -0.14 9.69
C THR A 27 8.58 0.64 9.83
N VAL A 28 8.66 1.60 10.76
CA VAL A 28 9.92 2.34 11.02
C VAL A 28 11.03 1.39 11.52
N VAL A 29 10.69 0.48 12.43
CA VAL A 29 11.63 -0.54 12.92
C VAL A 29 12.09 -1.47 11.79
N ALA A 30 11.16 -1.91 10.94
CA ALA A 30 11.47 -2.76 9.79
C ALA A 30 12.41 -2.07 8.78
N ILE A 31 12.19 -0.77 8.49
CA ILE A 31 13.11 0.03 7.67
C ILE A 31 14.52 0.04 8.28
N GLY A 32 14.62 0.24 9.60
CA GLY A 32 15.90 0.21 10.30
C GLY A 32 16.60 -1.15 10.21
N GLN A 33 15.87 -2.24 10.39
CA GLN A 33 16.37 -3.60 10.24
C GLN A 33 16.89 -3.87 8.82
N GLU A 34 16.14 -3.43 7.81
CA GLU A 34 16.49 -3.60 6.40
C GLU A 34 17.76 -2.80 6.05
N ILE A 35 17.88 -1.56 6.54
CA ILE A 35 19.10 -0.75 6.35
C ILE A 35 20.32 -1.45 6.97
N VAL A 36 20.19 -1.97 8.20
CA VAL A 36 21.26 -2.73 8.85
C VAL A 36 21.62 -3.97 8.04
N HIS A 37 20.63 -4.67 7.49
CA HIS A 37 20.85 -5.84 6.63
C HIS A 37 21.65 -5.49 5.37
N ILE A 38 21.23 -4.47 4.62
CA ILE A 38 21.93 -3.99 3.41
C ILE A 38 23.39 -3.62 3.72
N ILE A 39 23.62 -2.91 4.84
CA ILE A 39 24.98 -2.53 5.26
C ILE A 39 25.81 -3.78 5.61
N SER A 40 25.21 -4.77 6.26
CA SER A 40 25.90 -6.01 6.64
C SER A 40 26.35 -6.84 5.43
N VAL A 41 25.52 -6.89 4.38
CA VAL A 41 25.81 -7.63 3.14
C VAL A 41 26.76 -6.84 2.22
N ARG A 42 26.90 -5.52 2.43
CA ARG A 42 27.72 -4.59 1.61
C ARG A 42 27.35 -4.55 0.14
N MET A 43 26.15 -4.98 -0.20
CA MET A 43 25.60 -4.96 -1.55
C MET A 43 24.16 -4.46 -1.45
N VAL A 44 23.77 -3.56 -2.35
CA VAL A 44 22.39 -3.09 -2.46
C VAL A 44 21.74 -3.82 -3.62
N ALA A 45 20.83 -4.73 -3.33
CA ALA A 45 20.02 -5.37 -4.35
C ALA A 45 18.79 -4.52 -4.68
N LEU A 46 18.22 -4.75 -5.87
CA LEU A 46 16.97 -4.10 -6.26
C LEU A 46 15.81 -4.52 -5.36
N ALA A 47 15.80 -5.76 -4.90
CA ALA A 47 14.81 -6.26 -3.96
C ALA A 47 14.77 -5.41 -2.68
N ASP A 48 15.93 -5.05 -2.14
CA ASP A 48 16.05 -4.27 -0.91
C ASP A 48 15.48 -2.84 -1.10
N LEU A 49 15.78 -2.21 -2.25
CA LEU A 49 15.24 -0.89 -2.59
C LEU A 49 13.71 -0.93 -2.79
N LEU A 50 13.20 -1.99 -3.41
CA LEU A 50 11.76 -2.19 -3.57
C LEU A 50 11.07 -2.41 -2.24
N LEU A 51 11.68 -3.18 -1.34
CA LEU A 51 11.16 -3.43 0.00
C LEU A 51 11.09 -2.15 0.83
N LEU A 52 12.15 -1.32 0.80
CA LEU A 52 12.14 0.00 1.42
C LEU A 52 11.04 0.92 0.86
N PHE A 53 10.79 0.85 -0.45
CA PHE A 53 9.73 1.65 -1.09
C PHE A 53 8.32 1.18 -0.66
N ILE A 54 8.12 -0.12 -0.48
CA ILE A 54 6.88 -0.68 0.10
C ILE A 54 6.70 -0.20 1.55
N PHE A 55 7.76 -0.16 2.37
CA PHE A 55 7.67 0.36 3.74
C PHE A 55 7.31 1.85 3.78
N LEU A 56 7.94 2.67 2.93
CA LEU A 56 7.59 4.09 2.82
C LEU A 56 6.14 4.30 2.39
N GLU A 57 5.62 3.45 1.52
CA GLU A 57 4.23 3.50 1.12
C GLU A 57 3.26 3.11 2.22
N VAL A 58 3.58 2.09 3.02
CA VAL A 58 2.77 1.74 4.20
C VAL A 58 2.70 2.93 5.16
N LEU A 59 3.82 3.65 5.37
CA LEU A 59 3.80 4.88 6.16
C LEU A 59 2.91 5.97 5.54
N ALA A 60 2.98 6.16 4.22
CA ALA A 60 2.11 7.11 3.52
C ALA A 60 0.62 6.72 3.60
N MET A 61 0.31 5.41 3.55
CA MET A 61 -1.03 4.89 3.72
C MET A 61 -1.57 5.15 5.13
N VAL A 62 -0.75 4.92 6.16
CA VAL A 62 -1.09 5.21 7.56
C VAL A 62 -1.32 6.71 7.76
N ALA A 63 -0.44 7.56 7.22
CA ALA A 63 -0.58 9.01 7.30
C ALA A 63 -1.87 9.50 6.61
N ASN A 64 -2.13 9.04 5.38
CA ASN A 64 -3.34 9.40 4.65
C ASN A 64 -4.62 8.85 5.31
N TYR A 65 -4.54 7.67 5.94
CA TYR A 65 -5.67 7.15 6.70
C TYR A 65 -5.96 8.02 7.92
N TYR A 66 -4.92 8.49 8.63
CA TYR A 66 -5.07 9.39 9.77
C TYR A 66 -5.79 10.69 9.39
N GLU A 67 -5.52 11.23 8.20
CA GLU A 67 -6.16 12.46 7.71
C GLU A 67 -7.57 12.24 7.12
N SER A 68 -7.78 11.15 6.38
CA SER A 68 -8.99 10.97 5.55
C SER A 68 -9.94 9.88 6.03
N GLY A 69 -9.54 9.06 7.02
CA GLY A 69 -10.27 7.89 7.51
C GLY A 69 -10.46 6.78 6.47
N LYS A 70 -9.76 6.85 5.32
CA LYS A 70 -9.88 5.91 4.20
C LYS A 70 -8.51 5.36 3.83
N LEU A 71 -8.42 4.04 3.59
CA LEU A 71 -7.20 3.39 3.14
C LEU A 71 -6.99 3.63 1.63
N PRO A 72 -5.94 4.34 1.18
CA PRO A 72 -5.66 4.56 -0.24
C PRO A 72 -5.10 3.30 -0.90
N VAL A 73 -5.97 2.40 -1.36
CA VAL A 73 -5.57 1.13 -2.00
C VAL A 73 -4.94 1.31 -3.39
N ARG A 74 -5.00 2.52 -3.96
CA ARG A 74 -4.52 2.80 -5.33
C ARG A 74 -3.01 2.99 -5.42
N MET A 75 -2.41 3.66 -4.44
CA MET A 75 -0.97 3.95 -4.46
C MET A 75 -0.15 2.65 -4.52
N PRO A 76 -0.46 1.59 -3.73
CA PRO A 76 0.37 0.38 -3.72
C PRO A 76 0.37 -0.42 -5.00
N LEU A 77 -0.75 -0.37 -5.72
CA LEU A 77 -0.82 -1.03 -7.02
C LEU A 77 0.12 -0.39 -8.04
N TYR A 78 0.29 0.93 -8.00
CA TYR A 78 1.24 1.62 -8.88
C TYR A 78 2.69 1.28 -8.52
N ILE A 79 3.00 1.20 -7.23
CA ILE A 79 4.32 0.82 -6.76
C ILE A 79 4.68 -0.60 -7.21
N ALA A 80 3.75 -1.56 -7.10
CA ALA A 80 3.96 -2.92 -7.59
C ALA A 80 4.25 -2.97 -9.10
N ILE A 81 3.53 -2.18 -9.90
CA ILE A 81 3.76 -2.10 -11.36
C ILE A 81 5.16 -1.53 -11.65
N VAL A 82 5.54 -0.42 -11.00
CA VAL A 82 6.87 0.19 -11.18
C VAL A 82 7.99 -0.75 -10.72
N ALA A 83 7.76 -1.48 -9.63
CA ALA A 83 8.68 -2.47 -9.09
C ALA A 83 8.97 -3.59 -10.09
N LEU A 84 7.91 -4.21 -10.62
CA LEU A 84 8.03 -5.26 -11.62
C LEU A 84 8.65 -4.76 -12.92
N ALA A 85 8.29 -3.54 -13.37
CA ALA A 85 8.89 -2.93 -14.55
C ALA A 85 10.40 -2.72 -14.38
N ARG A 86 10.85 -2.23 -13.21
CA ARG A 86 12.28 -2.05 -12.92
C ARG A 86 13.02 -3.38 -12.78
N TYR A 87 12.41 -4.35 -12.13
CA TYR A 87 12.97 -5.70 -12.01
C TYR A 87 13.20 -6.31 -13.40
N LEU A 88 12.21 -6.19 -14.29
CA LEU A 88 12.33 -6.66 -15.66
C LEU A 88 13.47 -5.95 -16.40
N ILE A 89 13.52 -4.61 -16.41
CA ILE A 89 14.55 -3.86 -17.18
C ILE A 89 15.97 -4.17 -16.71
N LEU A 90 16.18 -4.35 -15.42
CA LEU A 90 17.51 -4.52 -14.84
C LEU A 90 18.02 -5.96 -14.91
N ASP A 91 17.13 -6.95 -14.81
CA ASP A 91 17.50 -8.37 -14.86
C ASP A 91 17.24 -9.02 -16.23
N MET A 92 16.64 -8.33 -17.20
CA MET A 92 16.20 -8.91 -18.49
C MET A 92 17.30 -9.73 -19.20
N LYS A 93 18.56 -9.32 -19.09
CA LYS A 93 19.68 -10.01 -19.77
C LYS A 93 20.10 -11.32 -19.10
N SER A 94 19.78 -11.50 -17.82
CA SER A 94 20.08 -12.68 -17.00
C SER A 94 18.88 -13.59 -16.82
N MET A 95 17.73 -13.24 -17.40
CA MET A 95 16.47 -13.97 -17.27
C MET A 95 16.21 -14.90 -18.45
N GLU A 96 15.63 -16.06 -18.17
CA GLU A 96 15.06 -16.94 -19.19
C GLU A 96 13.85 -16.28 -19.88
N ASP A 97 13.70 -16.51 -21.19
CA ASP A 97 12.62 -15.94 -22.00
C ASP A 97 11.21 -16.16 -21.41
N TRP A 98 10.97 -17.35 -20.84
CA TRP A 98 9.71 -17.68 -20.18
C TRP A 98 9.45 -16.80 -18.95
N ARG A 99 10.50 -16.49 -18.16
CA ARG A 99 10.40 -15.64 -16.97
C ARG A 99 10.10 -14.19 -17.35
N ILE A 100 10.73 -13.70 -18.43
CA ILE A 100 10.47 -12.36 -18.99
C ILE A 100 9.00 -12.25 -19.44
N ALA A 101 8.49 -13.27 -20.15
CA ALA A 101 7.10 -13.32 -20.59
C ALA A 101 6.12 -13.35 -19.40
N ALA A 102 6.42 -14.15 -18.37
CA ALA A 102 5.60 -14.24 -17.16
C ALA A 102 5.51 -12.90 -16.42
N ILE A 103 6.65 -12.23 -16.17
CA ILE A 103 6.69 -10.93 -15.47
C ILE A 103 5.97 -9.85 -16.28
N SER A 104 6.16 -9.84 -17.60
CA SER A 104 5.46 -8.90 -18.50
C SER A 104 3.94 -9.11 -18.44
N LEU A 105 3.49 -10.36 -18.48
CA LEU A 105 2.07 -10.70 -18.38
C LEU A 105 1.49 -10.33 -17.00
N SER A 106 2.21 -10.60 -15.91
CA SER A 106 1.82 -10.18 -14.56
C SER A 106 1.68 -8.66 -14.45
N THR A 107 2.61 -7.91 -15.05
CA THR A 107 2.56 -6.45 -15.07
C THR A 107 1.34 -5.94 -15.85
N LEU A 108 1.00 -6.59 -16.98
CA LEU A 108 -0.19 -6.27 -17.77
C LEU A 108 -1.49 -6.54 -17.00
N ILE A 109 -1.57 -7.66 -16.29
CA ILE A 109 -2.71 -8.01 -15.44
C ILE A 109 -2.87 -6.95 -14.33
N LEU A 110 -1.80 -6.58 -13.64
CA LEU A 110 -1.84 -5.53 -12.61
C LEU A 110 -2.32 -4.19 -13.18
N ALA A 111 -1.82 -3.80 -14.35
CA ALA A 111 -2.27 -2.58 -15.04
C ALA A 111 -3.78 -2.64 -15.36
N ALA A 112 -4.28 -3.79 -15.83
CA ALA A 112 -5.71 -3.99 -16.05
C ALA A 112 -6.52 -3.89 -14.75
N THR A 113 -6.01 -4.47 -13.64
CA THR A 113 -6.62 -4.35 -12.31
C THR A 113 -6.73 -2.89 -11.86
N VAL A 114 -5.70 -2.06 -12.07
CA VAL A 114 -5.78 -0.60 -11.80
C VAL A 114 -6.94 0.03 -12.56
N ILE A 115 -7.08 -0.28 -13.86
CA ILE A 115 -8.13 0.29 -14.70
C ILE A 115 -9.51 -0.12 -14.19
N VAL A 116 -9.71 -1.40 -13.85
CA VAL A 116 -10.97 -1.91 -13.30
C VAL A 116 -11.32 -1.20 -11.99
N ILE A 117 -10.38 -1.09 -11.05
CA ILE A 117 -10.59 -0.39 -9.77
C ILE A 117 -10.91 1.08 -10.00
N ARG A 118 -10.18 1.74 -10.90
CA ARG A 118 -10.41 3.15 -11.26
C ARG A 118 -11.81 3.34 -11.84
N TRP A 119 -12.27 2.42 -12.68
CA TRP A 119 -13.58 2.53 -13.31
C TRP A 119 -14.71 2.27 -12.31
N GLY A 120 -14.54 1.30 -11.40
CA GLY A 120 -15.47 1.04 -10.30
C GLY A 120 -15.66 2.25 -9.39
N GLN A 121 -14.57 2.95 -9.05
CA GLN A 121 -14.62 4.16 -8.21
C GLN A 121 -15.26 5.37 -8.91
N LEU A 122 -15.17 5.46 -10.25
CA LEU A 122 -15.82 6.54 -11.01
C LEU A 122 -17.33 6.32 -11.19
N LYS A 123 -17.80 5.06 -11.23
CA LYS A 123 -19.21 4.74 -11.48
C LYS A 123 -20.09 4.72 -10.21
N MET A 124 -19.51 4.53 -9.02
CA MET A 124 -20.23 4.58 -7.74
C MET A 124 -19.58 5.57 -6.76
N PRO A 125 -19.78 6.89 -6.94
CA PRO A 125 -19.51 7.85 -5.88
C PRO A 125 -20.35 7.49 -4.65
N TYR A 126 -19.72 7.27 -3.50
CA TYR A 126 -20.45 7.11 -2.25
C TYR A 126 -21.35 8.34 -2.04
N PRO A 127 -22.65 8.16 -1.77
CA PRO A 127 -23.50 9.28 -1.39
C PRO A 127 -22.87 9.96 -0.17
N LYS A 128 -22.66 11.28 -0.28
CA LYS A 128 -22.27 12.11 0.84
C LYS A 128 -23.46 12.12 1.79
N ASN A 129 -23.34 11.51 2.96
CA ASN A 129 -24.35 11.63 4.01
C ASN A 129 -24.31 13.09 4.50
N GLN A 130 -25.09 13.96 3.86
CA GLN A 130 -25.53 15.23 4.42
C GLN A 130 -26.65 14.91 5.40
N GLU A 131 -26.30 14.65 6.65
CA GLU A 131 -27.25 14.79 7.75
C GLU A 131 -26.46 14.74 9.05
N TYR A 132 -26.21 15.93 9.62
CA TYR A 132 -26.40 16.32 11.03
C TYR A 132 -26.06 17.82 11.11
N ASP A 133 -26.83 18.64 10.39
CA ASP A 133 -27.11 20.00 10.83
C ASP A 133 -28.46 19.92 11.54
N ASN A 134 -28.39 19.95 12.87
CA ASN A 134 -29.40 20.42 13.83
C ASN A 134 -28.80 20.30 15.24
#